data_AF-A0A059FPW9-F1
#
_entry.id   AF-A0A059FPW9-F1
#
_cell.length_a   1.000
_cell.length_b   1.000
_cell.length_c   1.000
_cell.angle_alpha   90.00
_cell.angle_beta   90.00
_cell.angle_gamma   90.00
#
_symmetry.space_group_name_H-M   'P 1'
#
loop_
_entity.id
_entity.type
_entity.pdbx_description
1 polymer ?
#
loop_
_entity_poly.entity_id
_entity_poly.type
_entity_poly.pdbx_seq_one_letter_code
_entity_poly.pdbx_strand_id
1 'polypeptide(L)'
;MPVIRPLVLSVIVFGAVAATASANGASDVKACKAMAATLPPKQTDITRMTETRDAAAETVETAGTAWEDAETHRLVSSGHAATADQAKAAYDAAKQVLARRELALQASVSDYNDDIAVFNSRCAKK
;
A
#
# COMPACT_ATOMS: atom_id res chain seq x y z
N MET A 1 -26.20 -10.36 5.18
CA MET A 1 -25.94 -10.08 3.76
C MET A 1 -25.16 -8.78 3.68
N PRO A 2 -24.03 -8.63 2.96
CA PRO A 2 -23.24 -9.60 2.18
C PRO A 2 -21.86 -9.89 2.83
N VAL A 3 -21.33 -11.09 2.60
CA VAL A 3 -19.95 -11.47 2.91
C VAL A 3 -19.10 -11.04 1.71
N ILE A 4 -18.33 -9.98 1.86
CA ILE A 4 -17.40 -9.54 0.79
C ILE A 4 -16.17 -10.43 0.90
N ARG A 5 -16.09 -11.39 -0.03
CA ARG A 5 -14.93 -12.26 -0.27
C ARG A 5 -13.69 -11.40 -0.52
N PRO A 6 -12.57 -11.61 0.17
CA PRO A 6 -11.29 -11.07 -0.28
C PRO A 6 -10.95 -11.74 -1.62
N LEU A 7 -10.87 -10.90 -2.64
CA LEU A 7 -10.39 -11.25 -3.97
C LEU A 7 -8.91 -11.62 -3.83
N VAL A 8 -8.64 -12.91 -3.61
CA VAL A 8 -7.28 -13.46 -3.65
C VAL A 8 -6.80 -13.31 -5.08
N LEU A 9 -5.96 -12.29 -5.32
CA LEU A 9 -5.29 -12.08 -6.59
C LEU A 9 -4.22 -13.18 -6.73
N SER A 10 -4.60 -14.31 -7.31
CA SER A 10 -3.68 -15.37 -7.71
C SER A 10 -2.79 -14.85 -8.84
N VAL A 11 -1.56 -14.43 -8.51
CA VAL A 11 -0.53 -14.12 -9.50
C VAL A 11 -0.03 -15.43 -10.10
N ILE A 12 -0.44 -15.70 -11.34
CA ILE A 12 0.06 -16.83 -12.12
C ILE A 12 1.49 -16.52 -12.59
N VAL A 13 2.45 -17.30 -12.12
CA VAL A 13 3.83 -17.30 -12.62
C VAL A 13 3.85 -18.03 -13.96
N PHE A 14 3.80 -17.30 -15.07
CA PHE A 14 4.10 -17.86 -16.40
C PHE A 14 5.61 -17.77 -16.68
N GLY A 15 6.17 -18.93 -17.07
CA GLY A 15 7.59 -19.21 -17.18
C GLY A 15 8.35 -18.41 -18.24
N ALA A 16 9.66 -18.36 -18.08
CA ALA A 16 10.56 -17.76 -19.06
C ALA A 16 11.23 -18.86 -19.90
N VAL A 17 10.92 -18.80 -21.20
CA VAL A 17 11.69 -19.42 -22.30
C VAL A 17 13.16 -19.01 -22.22
N ALA A 18 14.04 -19.99 -22.43
CA ALA A 18 15.49 -19.80 -22.49
C ALA A 18 15.90 -19.05 -23.76
N ALA A 19 16.71 -18.00 -23.63
CA ALA A 19 17.47 -17.42 -24.73
C ALA A 19 18.80 -16.82 -24.23
N THR A 20 19.87 -17.42 -24.76
CA THR A 20 21.31 -17.08 -24.82
C THR A 20 21.86 -15.92 -23.97
N ALA A 21 22.69 -16.30 -23.01
CA ALA A 21 23.61 -15.46 -22.25
C ALA A 21 24.78 -14.94 -23.10
N SER A 22 25.21 -13.69 -22.88
CA SER A 22 26.49 -13.17 -23.37
C SER A 22 27.21 -12.34 -22.30
N ALA A 23 28.50 -12.64 -22.14
CA ALA A 23 29.57 -11.93 -21.43
C ALA A 23 29.36 -11.54 -19.94
N ASN A 24 29.87 -12.39 -19.03
CA ASN A 24 29.90 -12.18 -17.58
C ASN A 24 31.26 -11.63 -17.10
N GLY A 25 31.31 -10.35 -16.70
CA GLY A 25 32.48 -9.71 -16.09
C GLY A 25 32.33 -9.45 -14.59
N ALA A 26 33.44 -9.28 -13.86
CA ALA A 26 33.42 -8.94 -12.42
C ALA A 26 32.67 -7.61 -12.10
N SER A 27 32.61 -6.69 -13.08
CA SER A 27 31.82 -5.46 -13.03
C SER A 27 30.32 -5.73 -12.89
N ASP A 28 29.81 -6.73 -13.60
CA ASP A 28 28.38 -7.05 -13.62
C ASP A 28 27.96 -7.71 -12.31
N VAL A 29 28.81 -8.58 -11.76
CA VAL A 29 28.58 -9.18 -10.43
C VAL A 29 28.55 -8.09 -9.35
N LYS A 30 29.45 -7.10 -9.42
CA LYS A 30 29.46 -5.97 -8.48
C LYS A 30 28.18 -5.13 -8.61
N ALA A 31 27.73 -4.85 -9.83
CA ALA A 31 26.48 -4.11 -10.07
C ALA A 31 25.25 -4.90 -9.56
N CYS A 32 25.18 -6.20 -9.83
CA CYS A 32 24.10 -7.06 -9.32
C CYS A 32 24.08 -7.13 -7.80
N LYS A 33 25.23 -7.23 -7.13
CA LYS A 33 25.32 -7.16 -5.66
C LYS A 33 24.85 -5.82 -5.12
N ALA A 34 25.20 -4.71 -5.78
CA ALA A 34 24.75 -3.38 -5.39
C ALA A 34 23.22 -3.24 -5.52
N MET A 35 22.61 -3.71 -6.62
CA MET A 35 21.16 -3.71 -6.79
C MET A 35 20.45 -4.63 -5.79
N ALA A 36 20.99 -5.83 -5.56
CA ALA A 36 20.43 -6.74 -4.56
C ALA A 36 20.43 -6.11 -3.15
N ALA A 37 21.44 -5.31 -2.81
CA ALA A 37 21.55 -4.66 -1.51
C ALA A 37 20.51 -3.54 -1.30
N THR A 38 19.93 -2.97 -2.37
CA THR A 38 18.92 -1.91 -2.25
C THR A 38 17.49 -2.45 -2.07
N LEU A 39 17.24 -3.72 -2.42
CA LEU A 39 15.90 -4.31 -2.35
C LEU A 39 15.41 -4.53 -0.91
N PRO A 40 16.17 -5.12 0.03
CA PRO A 40 15.67 -5.36 1.39
C PRO A 40 15.26 -4.08 2.14
N PRO A 41 16.02 -2.97 2.10
CA PRO A 41 15.57 -1.72 2.71
C PRO A 41 14.24 -1.21 2.14
N LYS A 42 14.05 -1.26 0.80
CA LYS A 42 12.78 -0.89 0.16
C LYS A 42 11.62 -1.78 0.60
N GLN A 43 11.85 -3.08 0.73
CA GLN A 43 10.86 -4.02 1.25
C GLN A 43 10.46 -3.71 2.70
N THR A 44 11.43 -3.39 3.57
CA THR A 44 11.17 -2.95 4.95
C THR A 44 10.34 -1.66 4.99
N ASP A 45 10.65 -0.71 4.11
CA ASP A 45 9.87 0.53 4.00
C ASP A 45 8.43 0.28 3.56
N ILE A 46 8.21 -0.61 2.58
CA ILE A 46 6.85 -1.02 2.16
C ILE A 46 6.08 -1.67 3.32
N THR A 47 6.72 -2.53 4.12
CA THR A 47 6.11 -3.13 5.31
C THR A 47 5.66 -2.05 6.29
N ARG A 48 6.55 -1.11 6.63
CA ARG A 48 6.22 0.03 7.51
C ARG A 48 5.10 0.90 6.94
N MET A 49 5.12 1.18 5.63
CA MET A 49 4.05 1.94 4.98
C MET A 49 2.71 1.21 5.06
N THR A 50 2.71 -0.12 4.94
CA THR A 50 1.51 -0.96 5.09
C THR A 50 0.95 -0.84 6.50
N GLU A 51 1.77 -0.95 7.54
CA GLU A 51 1.35 -0.75 8.93
C GLU A 51 0.73 0.64 9.15
N THR A 52 1.33 1.70 8.61
CA THR A 52 0.77 3.05 8.74
C THR A 52 -0.53 3.26 7.97
N ARG A 53 -0.72 2.54 6.85
CA ARG A 53 -1.97 2.53 6.09
C ARG A 53 -3.05 1.81 6.89
N ASP A 54 -2.73 0.66 7.47
CA ASP A 54 -3.66 -0.15 8.26
C ASP A 54 -4.14 0.61 9.51
N ALA A 55 -3.23 1.29 10.22
CA ALA A 55 -3.61 2.17 11.33
C ALA A 55 -4.49 3.35 10.89
N ALA A 56 -4.25 3.91 9.70
CA ALA A 56 -5.11 4.95 9.14
C ALA A 56 -6.51 4.40 8.77
N ALA A 57 -6.60 3.16 8.31
CA ALA A 57 -7.87 2.51 8.02
C ALA A 57 -8.69 2.29 9.30
N GLU A 58 -8.07 1.80 10.38
CA GLU A 58 -8.72 1.69 11.70
C GLU A 58 -9.23 3.03 12.23
N THR A 59 -8.46 4.10 12.00
CA THR A 59 -8.87 5.47 12.35
C THR A 59 -10.11 5.92 11.57
N VAL A 60 -10.19 5.57 10.27
CA VAL A 60 -11.36 5.86 9.42
C VAL A 60 -12.60 5.13 9.94
N GLU A 61 -12.48 3.84 10.29
CA GLU A 61 -13.60 3.06 10.85
C GLU A 61 -14.09 3.63 12.19
N THR A 62 -13.16 4.00 13.07
CA THR A 62 -13.49 4.60 14.38
C THR A 62 -14.19 5.95 14.21
N ALA A 63 -13.65 6.81 13.35
CA ALA A 63 -14.25 8.13 13.09
C ALA A 63 -15.60 8.02 12.35
N GLY A 64 -15.74 7.05 11.46
CA GLY A 64 -17.00 6.74 10.78
C GLY A 64 -18.09 6.32 11.77
N THR A 65 -17.77 5.38 12.66
CA THR A 65 -18.68 4.93 13.73
C THR A 65 -19.12 6.10 14.62
N ALA A 66 -18.19 6.96 15.03
CA ALA A 66 -18.51 8.13 15.85
C ALA A 66 -19.39 9.15 15.12
N TRP A 67 -19.18 9.34 13.81
CA TRP A 67 -20.04 10.19 12.99
C TRP A 67 -21.44 9.59 12.83
N GLU A 68 -21.57 8.29 12.54
CA GLU A 68 -22.86 7.62 12.39
C GLU A 68 -23.71 7.68 13.67
N ASP A 69 -23.07 7.51 14.83
CA ASP A 69 -23.72 7.66 16.14
C ASP A 69 -24.23 9.10 16.35
N ALA A 70 -23.37 10.10 16.10
CA ALA A 70 -23.75 11.50 16.22
C ALA A 70 -24.86 11.91 15.22
N GLU A 71 -24.80 11.40 13.99
CA GLU A 71 -25.77 11.68 12.92
C GLU A 71 -27.15 11.12 13.26
N THR A 72 -27.23 9.97 13.94
CA THR A 72 -28.49 9.39 14.44
C THR A 72 -29.25 10.36 15.35
N HIS A 73 -28.53 11.22 16.07
CA HIS A 73 -29.10 12.20 17.00
C HIS A 73 -29.23 13.61 16.42
N ARG A 74 -28.88 13.83 15.15
CA ARG A 74 -28.80 15.16 14.51
C ARG A 74 -30.05 16.01 14.68
N LEU A 75 -31.23 15.40 14.56
CA LEU A 75 -32.52 16.12 14.57
C LEU A 75 -33.06 16.46 15.97
N VAL A 76 -32.36 16.05 17.04
CA VAL A 76 -32.79 16.31 18.42
C VAL A 76 -32.65 17.79 18.78
N SER A 77 -31.57 18.42 18.36
CA SER A 77 -31.32 19.86 18.62
C SER A 77 -30.23 20.41 17.70
N SER A 78 -30.12 21.73 17.62
CA SER A 78 -29.02 22.41 16.92
C SER A 78 -27.64 22.04 17.49
N GLY A 79 -27.53 21.77 18.79
CA GLY A 79 -26.29 21.31 19.41
C GLY A 79 -25.90 19.91 18.92
N HIS A 80 -26.86 19.01 18.74
CA HIS A 80 -26.58 17.67 18.22
C HIS A 80 -26.19 17.71 16.74
N ALA A 81 -26.82 18.60 15.96
CA ALA A 81 -26.39 18.84 14.58
C ALA A 81 -24.95 19.34 14.48
N ALA A 82 -24.53 20.26 15.37
CA ALA A 82 -23.15 20.72 15.41
C ALA A 82 -22.15 19.60 15.77
N THR A 83 -22.51 18.72 16.71
CA THR A 83 -21.70 17.53 17.04
C THR A 83 -21.56 16.60 15.84
N ALA A 84 -22.65 16.32 15.12
CA ALA A 84 -22.61 15.48 13.92
C ALA A 84 -21.73 16.09 12.82
N ASP A 85 -21.81 17.40 12.60
CA ASP A 85 -20.96 18.10 11.62
C ASP A 85 -19.47 18.05 12.01
N GLN A 86 -19.16 18.18 13.30
CA GLN A 86 -17.78 18.04 13.80
C GLN A 86 -17.25 16.61 13.62
N ALA A 87 -18.05 15.60 13.96
CA ALA A 87 -17.69 14.19 13.78
C ALA A 87 -17.50 13.86 12.30
N LYS A 88 -18.36 14.39 11.43
CA LYS A 88 -18.24 14.27 9.97
C LYS A 88 -16.92 14.85 9.47
N ALA A 89 -16.53 16.04 9.95
CA ALA A 89 -15.27 16.67 9.55
C ALA A 89 -14.06 15.82 9.96
N ALA A 90 -14.09 15.22 11.15
CA ALA A 90 -13.04 14.29 11.60
C ALA A 90 -12.98 13.03 10.73
N TYR A 91 -14.13 12.44 10.38
CA TYR A 91 -14.21 11.29 9.49
C TYR A 91 -13.68 11.61 8.07
N ASP A 92 -14.07 12.76 7.51
CA ASP A 92 -13.58 13.19 6.20
C ASP A 92 -12.06 13.44 6.21
N ALA A 93 -11.52 14.02 7.29
CA ALA A 93 -10.08 14.19 7.47
C ALA A 93 -9.35 12.84 7.55
N ALA A 94 -9.89 11.87 8.29
CA ALA A 94 -9.33 10.52 8.38
C ALA A 94 -9.27 9.83 7.01
N LYS A 95 -10.34 9.93 6.20
CA LYS A 95 -10.37 9.37 4.83
C LYS A 95 -9.28 9.97 3.94
N GLN A 96 -9.04 11.28 4.03
CA GLN A 96 -7.98 11.93 3.27
C GLN A 96 -6.59 11.44 3.70
N VAL A 97 -6.37 11.20 4.99
CA VAL A 97 -5.12 10.62 5.49
C VAL A 97 -4.94 9.22 4.91
N LEU A 98 -5.95 8.36 5.00
CA LEU A 98 -5.90 7.00 4.45
C LEU A 98 -5.58 7.03 2.94
N ALA A 99 -6.30 7.83 2.16
CA ALA A 99 -6.07 7.93 0.71
C ALA A 99 -4.63 8.34 0.37
N ARG A 100 -4.04 9.28 1.11
CA ARG A 100 -2.63 9.66 0.92
C ARG A 100 -1.67 8.52 1.23
N ARG A 101 -1.93 7.73 2.28
CA ARG A 101 -1.10 6.57 2.63
C ARG A 101 -1.21 5.47 1.58
N GLU A 102 -2.40 5.20 1.07
CA GLU A 102 -2.62 4.21 0.01
C GLU A 102 -1.92 4.60 -1.29
N LEU A 103 -2.04 5.86 -1.72
CA LEU A 103 -1.35 6.35 -2.92
C LEU A 103 0.18 6.23 -2.78
N ALA A 104 0.71 6.63 -1.62
CA ALA A 104 2.14 6.49 -1.36
C ALA A 104 2.59 5.03 -1.37
N LEU A 105 1.83 4.13 -0.74
CA LEU A 105 2.13 2.69 -0.72
C LEU A 105 2.10 2.08 -2.12
N GLN A 106 1.08 2.40 -2.92
CA GLN A 106 0.97 1.94 -4.31
C GLN A 106 2.17 2.40 -5.16
N ALA A 107 2.59 3.66 -5.01
CA ALA A 107 3.75 4.18 -5.70
C ALA A 107 5.04 3.43 -5.30
N SER A 108 5.27 3.23 -4.00
CA SER A 108 6.45 2.51 -3.51
C SER A 108 6.47 1.03 -3.95
N VAL A 109 5.32 0.36 -3.94
CA VAL A 109 5.21 -1.03 -4.41
C VAL A 109 5.46 -1.12 -5.92
N SER A 110 4.97 -0.16 -6.71
CA SER A 110 5.25 -0.09 -8.14
C SER A 110 6.75 0.05 -8.41
N ASP A 111 7.41 1.02 -7.77
CA ASP A 111 8.86 1.25 -7.91
C ASP A 111 9.68 0.02 -7.49
N TYR A 112 9.29 -0.64 -6.40
CA TYR A 112 9.94 -1.87 -5.96
C TYR A 112 9.77 -3.02 -6.97
N ASN A 113 8.58 -3.18 -7.56
CA ASN A 113 8.35 -4.19 -8.58
C ASN A 113 9.16 -3.93 -9.86
N ASP A 114 9.30 -2.66 -10.26
CA ASP A 114 10.14 -2.26 -11.39
C ASP A 114 11.63 -2.58 -11.12
N ASP A 115 12.12 -2.27 -9.92
CA ASP A 115 13.48 -2.63 -9.48
C ASP A 115 13.71 -4.15 -9.49
N ILE A 116 12.73 -4.93 -9.00
CA ILE A 116 12.77 -6.38 -9.04
C ILE A 116 12.79 -6.88 -10.49
N ALA A 117 12.02 -6.28 -11.40
CA ALA A 117 12.04 -6.64 -12.81
C ALA A 117 13.39 -6.33 -13.47
N VAL A 118 13.99 -5.18 -13.16
CA VAL A 118 15.35 -4.81 -13.60
C VAL A 118 16.38 -5.79 -13.03
N PHE A 119 16.32 -6.11 -11.74
CA PHE A 119 17.19 -7.10 -11.13
C PHE A 119 17.03 -8.48 -11.77
N ASN A 120 15.80 -8.95 -11.97
CA ASN A 120 15.53 -10.26 -12.54
C ASN A 120 15.98 -10.39 -14.00
N SER A 121 15.80 -9.34 -14.79
CA SER A 121 16.24 -9.30 -16.19
C SER A 121 17.76 -9.24 -16.34
N ARG A 122 18.46 -8.57 -15.40
CA ARG A 122 19.92 -8.36 -15.48
C ARG A 122 20.76 -9.36 -14.70
N CYS A 123 20.24 -9.92 -13.61
CA CYS A 123 21.01 -10.64 -12.60
C CYS A 123 20.45 -12.02 -12.24
N ALA A 124 19.13 -12.22 -12.21
CA ALA A 124 18.55 -13.50 -11.77
C ALA A 124 18.65 -14.64 -12.82
N LYS A 125 18.99 -14.31 -14.06
CA LYS A 125 19.27 -15.27 -15.15
C LYS A 125 20.78 -15.48 -15.41
N LYS A 126 21.65 -14.92 -14.57
CA LYS A 126 23.11 -15.01 -14.69
C LYS A 126 23.71 -16.02 -13.71
#